data_AF-A0A7W8JWJ6-F1
#
_entry.id   AF-A0A7W8JWJ6-F1
#
_cell.length_a   1.000
_cell.length_b   1.000
_cell.length_c   1.000
_cell.angle_alpha   90.00
_cell.angle_beta   90.00
_cell.angle_gamma   90.00
#
_symmetry.space_group_name_H-M   'P 1'
#
loop_
_entity.id
_entity.type
_entity.pdbx_description
1 polymer ?
#
loop_
_entity_poly.entity_id
_entity_poly.type
_entity_poly.pdbx_seq_one_letter_code
_entity_poly.pdbx_strand_id
1 'polypeptide(L)'
;MLHDYGPHLRSGDAHRTAKLDDLYVSPGWRRRGVAQLLMEAVEDWGRRPLRYIFWYANAGEAGAAYWAMGYRSDDAGQEGFLFFEIDLGNPLTRIPHPECGS
;
A
#
# COMPACT_ATOMS: atom_id res chain seq x y z
N MET A 1 10.51 1.24 -3.22
CA MET A 1 10.73 -0.08 -3.89
C MET A 1 9.62 -1.02 -3.45
N LEU A 2 9.21 -2.00 -4.28
CA LEU A 2 8.26 -3.04 -3.87
C LEU A 2 8.99 -4.33 -3.49
N HIS A 3 8.66 -4.86 -2.32
CA HIS A 3 9.18 -6.11 -1.80
C HIS A 3 8.04 -7.13 -1.72
N ASP A 4 8.09 -8.14 -2.58
CA ASP A 4 7.17 -9.27 -2.58
C ASP A 4 7.68 -10.36 -1.64
N TYR A 5 6.90 -10.72 -0.61
CA TYR A 5 7.30 -11.73 0.37
C TYR A 5 7.13 -13.18 -0.10
N GLY A 6 6.60 -13.39 -1.32
CA GLY A 6 6.30 -14.71 -1.85
C GLY A 6 4.99 -15.30 -1.28
N PRO A 7 4.66 -16.54 -1.66
CA PRO A 7 3.38 -17.15 -1.28
C PRO A 7 3.17 -17.19 0.23
N HIS A 8 1.96 -16.88 0.69
CA HIS A 8 1.61 -16.93 2.11
C HIS A 8 1.67 -18.38 2.61
N LEU A 9 2.28 -18.59 3.79
CA LEU A 9 2.54 -19.93 4.33
C LEU A 9 1.30 -20.83 4.43
N ARG A 10 0.12 -20.26 4.68
CA ARG A 10 -1.14 -21.02 4.85
C ARG A 10 -2.08 -20.94 3.64
N SER A 11 -1.98 -19.85 2.88
CA SER A 11 -3.00 -19.49 1.89
C SER A 11 -2.44 -19.48 0.46
N GLY A 12 -1.13 -19.75 0.31
CA GLY A 12 -0.42 -19.62 -0.95
C GLY A 12 -0.58 -18.22 -1.54
N ASP A 13 -0.82 -18.17 -2.85
CA ASP A 13 -1.00 -16.90 -3.57
C ASP A 13 -2.33 -16.20 -3.23
N ALA A 14 -3.30 -16.88 -2.60
CA ALA A 14 -4.57 -16.27 -2.24
C ALA A 14 -4.43 -15.13 -1.21
N HIS A 15 -3.30 -15.08 -0.49
CA HIS A 15 -2.99 -14.06 0.51
C HIS A 15 -1.55 -13.53 0.38
N ARG A 16 -0.97 -13.60 -0.82
CA ARG A 16 0.39 -13.11 -1.06
C ARG A 16 0.43 -11.58 -0.99
N THR A 17 1.43 -11.04 -0.29
CA THR A 17 1.53 -9.61 -0.01
C THR A 17 2.85 -9.04 -0.50
N ALA A 18 2.81 -7.76 -0.85
CA ALA A 18 4.01 -6.98 -1.13
C ALA A 18 4.00 -5.67 -0.34
N LYS A 19 5.18 -5.28 0.14
CA LYS A 19 5.39 -4.00 0.83
C LYS A 19 5.95 -2.97 -0.15
N LEU A 20 5.37 -1.78 -0.20
CA LEU A 20 6.00 -0.60 -0.79
C LEU A 20 6.83 0.09 0.30
N ASP A 21 8.15 0.01 0.21
CA ASP A 21 9.06 0.51 1.25
C ASP A 21 9.11 2.04 1.30
N ASP A 22 9.43 2.65 0.15
CA ASP A 22 9.62 4.09 0.01
C ASP A 22 9.10 4.56 -1.34
N LEU A 23 8.39 5.69 -1.30
CA LEU A 23 7.97 6.47 -2.46
C LEU A 23 8.43 7.91 -2.27
N TYR A 24 9.26 8.39 -3.19
CA TYR A 24 9.82 9.74 -3.11
C TYR A 24 9.58 10.53 -4.39
N VAL A 25 9.03 11.73 -4.24
CA VAL A 25 8.95 12.73 -5.30
C VAL A 25 9.84 13.91 -4.94
N SER A 26 10.80 14.17 -5.82
CA SER A 26 11.70 15.32 -5.70
C SER A 26 10.90 16.63 -5.56
N PRO A 27 11.29 17.56 -4.67
CA PRO A 27 10.53 18.78 -4.37
C PRO A 27 10.09 19.58 -5.60
N GLY A 28 10.95 19.70 -6.62
CA GLY A 28 10.66 20.44 -7.86
C GLY A 28 9.53 19.82 -8.71
N TRP A 29 9.16 18.58 -8.44
CA TRP A 29 8.14 17.81 -9.16
C TRP A 29 6.86 17.54 -8.35
N ARG A 30 6.81 18.02 -7.10
CA ARG A 30 5.62 17.87 -6.24
C ARG A 30 4.45 18.70 -6.75
N ARG A 31 3.22 18.30 -6.37
CA ARG A 31 1.95 18.94 -6.77
C ARG A 31 1.71 18.97 -8.29
N ARG A 32 2.33 18.06 -9.03
CA ARG A 32 2.18 17.88 -10.49
C ARG A 32 1.58 16.52 -10.87
N GLY A 33 0.99 15.81 -9.91
CA GLY A 33 0.45 14.45 -10.13
C GLY A 33 1.50 13.34 -10.21
N VAL A 34 2.80 13.63 -10.05
CA VAL A 34 3.85 12.59 -10.17
C VAL A 34 3.66 11.45 -9.17
N ALA A 35 3.27 11.74 -7.93
CA ALA A 35 3.02 10.70 -6.94
C ALA A 35 1.81 9.81 -7.32
N GLN A 36 0.76 10.40 -7.91
CA GLN A 36 -0.38 9.66 -8.43
C GLN A 36 0.06 8.70 -9.54
N LEU A 37 0.83 9.18 -10.51
CA LEU A 37 1.35 8.35 -11.61
C LEU A 37 2.25 7.21 -11.10
N LEU A 38 3.05 7.47 -10.05
CA LEU A 38 3.85 6.41 -9.45
C LEU A 38 2.98 5.36 -8.77
N MET A 39 1.95 5.76 -8.05
CA MET A 39 1.02 4.82 -7.40
C MET A 39 0.20 4.02 -8.42
N GLU A 40 -0.21 4.63 -9.54
CA GLU A 40 -0.80 3.90 -10.67
C GLU A 40 0.15 2.81 -11.20
N ALA A 41 1.46 3.10 -11.28
CA ALA A 41 2.45 2.10 -11.66
C ALA A 41 2.65 1.02 -10.59
N VAL A 42 2.47 1.35 -9.31
CA VAL A 42 2.47 0.36 -8.21
C VAL A 42 1.28 -0.58 -8.34
N GLU A 43 0.08 -0.04 -8.59
CA GLU A 43 -1.14 -0.83 -8.80
C GLU A 43 -1.03 -1.72 -10.04
N ASP A 44 -0.51 -1.19 -11.15
CA ASP A 44 -0.29 -1.96 -12.37
C ASP A 44 0.74 -3.07 -12.16
N TRP A 45 1.86 -2.76 -11.48
CA TRP A 45 2.83 -3.76 -11.04
C TRP A 45 2.16 -4.84 -10.18
N GLY A 46 1.15 -4.46 -9.39
CA GLY A 46 0.37 -5.33 -8.50
C GLY A 46 -0.50 -6.37 -9.19
N ARG A 47 -0.80 -6.25 -10.49
CA ARG A 47 -1.67 -7.18 -11.25
C ARG A 47 -1.17 -8.63 -11.36
N ARG A 48 -0.03 -8.95 -10.75
CA ARG A 48 0.50 -10.31 -10.53
C ARG A 48 -0.38 -11.05 -9.52
N PRO A 49 -0.11 -12.31 -9.17
CA PRO A 49 -0.87 -13.01 -8.12
C PRO A 49 -0.52 -12.46 -6.73
N LEU A 50 -0.86 -11.20 -6.48
CA LEU A 50 -0.81 -10.51 -5.20
C LEU A 50 -2.23 -10.25 -4.73
N ARG A 51 -2.44 -10.42 -3.43
CA ARG A 51 -3.69 -10.04 -2.79
C ARG A 51 -3.60 -8.62 -2.24
N TYR A 52 -2.48 -8.26 -1.61
CA TYR A 52 -2.32 -6.96 -0.96
C TYR A 52 -1.00 -6.28 -1.34
N ILE A 53 -1.07 -4.96 -1.51
CA ILE A 53 0.10 -4.08 -1.43
C ILE A 53 -0.12 -3.15 -0.25
N PHE A 54 0.86 -3.05 0.65
CA PHE A 54 0.77 -2.18 1.81
C PHE A 54 2.00 -1.28 1.96
N TRP A 55 1.82 -0.17 2.68
CA TRP A 55 2.91 0.73 3.07
C TRP A 55 2.58 1.48 4.35
N TYR A 56 3.63 2.05 4.95
CA TYR A 56 3.49 2.97 6.06
C TYR A 56 3.81 4.38 5.59
N ALA A 57 3.11 5.37 6.14
CA ALA A 57 3.40 6.77 5.90
C ALA A 57 3.30 7.55 7.21
N ASN A 58 4.07 8.63 7.34
CA ASN A 58 3.84 9.57 8.42
C ASN A 58 2.46 10.24 8.26
N ALA A 59 1.78 10.50 9.37
CA ALA A 59 0.46 11.12 9.39
C ALA A 59 0.46 12.61 8.92
N GLY A 60 1.64 13.19 8.69
CA GLY A 60 1.81 14.54 8.19
C GLY A 60 1.70 14.62 6.66
N GLU A 61 2.75 15.11 6.00
CA GLU A 61 2.73 15.40 4.57
C GLU A 61 2.44 14.17 3.69
N ALA A 62 2.98 13.01 4.06
CA ALA A 62 2.83 11.80 3.25
C ALA A 62 1.41 11.24 3.35
N GLY A 63 0.86 11.12 4.56
CA GLY A 63 -0.52 10.69 4.79
C GLY A 63 -1.53 11.59 4.07
N ALA A 64 -1.37 12.92 4.20
CA ALA A 64 -2.22 13.88 3.51
C ALA A 64 -2.18 13.71 1.97
N ALA A 65 -1.01 13.40 1.41
CA ALA A 65 -0.87 13.15 -0.02
C ALA A 65 -1.64 11.87 -0.44
N TYR A 66 -1.50 10.76 0.29
CA TYR A 66 -2.19 9.52 -0.04
C TYR A 66 -3.72 9.63 0.10
N TRP A 67 -4.22 10.33 1.12
CA TRP A 67 -5.66 10.61 1.25
C TRP A 67 -6.19 11.46 0.09
N ALA A 68 -5.43 12.46 -0.37
CA ALA A 68 -5.80 13.27 -1.51
C ALA A 68 -5.86 12.47 -2.83
N MET A 69 -5.13 11.35 -2.91
CA MET A 69 -5.20 10.39 -4.02
C MET A 69 -6.36 9.38 -3.88
N GLY A 70 -7.05 9.37 -2.73
CA GLY A 70 -8.19 8.49 -2.46
C GLY A 70 -7.86 7.21 -1.69
N TYR A 71 -6.60 7.00 -1.29
CA TYR A 71 -6.25 5.85 -0.45
C TYR A 71 -6.80 6.01 0.96
N ARG A 72 -7.14 4.89 1.59
CA ARG A 72 -7.59 4.85 2.98
C ARG A 72 -6.48 4.32 3.86
N SER A 73 -6.44 4.80 5.09
CA SER A 73 -5.49 4.37 6.10
C SER A 73 -6.19 3.77 7.30
N ASP A 74 -5.52 2.83 7.94
CA ASP A 74 -5.80 2.31 9.27
C ASP A 74 -4.68 2.71 10.25
N ASP A 75 -4.88 2.41 11.53
CA ASP A 75 -3.87 2.62 12.57
C ASP A 75 -2.67 1.70 12.32
N ALA A 76 -1.46 2.27 12.31
CA ALA A 76 -0.22 1.51 12.18
C ALA A 76 0.24 0.84 13.48
N GLY A 77 -0.43 1.10 14.61
CA GLY A 77 0.01 0.67 15.94
C GLY A 77 1.24 1.44 16.46
N GLN A 78 1.67 2.47 15.73
CA GLN A 78 2.78 3.35 16.08
C GLN A 78 2.36 4.81 15.95
N GLU A 79 2.56 5.59 17.02
CA GLU A 79 2.19 7.00 17.05
C GLU A 79 2.86 7.78 15.89
N GLY A 80 2.05 8.57 15.17
CA GLY A 80 2.50 9.39 14.06
C GLY A 80 2.63 8.66 12.71
N PHE A 81 2.33 7.37 12.64
CA PHE A 81 2.34 6.57 11.41
C PHE A 81 0.96 6.02 11.07
N LEU A 82 0.73 5.86 9.78
CA LEU A 82 -0.50 5.34 9.18
C LEU A 82 -0.17 4.11 8.37
N PHE A 83 -1.04 3.09 8.45
CA PHE A 83 -0.99 1.92 7.59
C PHE A 83 -1.91 2.14 6.40
N PHE A 84 -1.41 1.91 5.19
CA PHE A 84 -2.19 1.97 3.96
C PHE A 84 -2.13 0.63 3.25
N GLU A 85 -3.24 0.26 2.61
CA GLU A 85 -3.36 -0.98 1.86
C GLU A 85 -4.18 -0.80 0.58
N ILE A 86 -3.79 -1.56 -0.45
CA ILE A 86 -4.59 -1.83 -1.64
C ILE A 86 -4.95 -3.31 -1.63
N ASP A 87 -6.25 -3.60 -1.60
CA ASP A 87 -6.78 -4.95 -1.83
C ASP A 87 -7.00 -5.16 -3.34
N LEU A 88 -6.17 -6.01 -3.94
CA LEU A 88 -6.17 -6.30 -5.38
C LEU A 88 -7.10 -7.45 -5.77
N GLY A 89 -7.65 -8.16 -4.78
CA GLY A 89 -8.49 -9.33 -5.02
C GLY A 89 -9.98 -9.04 -4.98
N ASN A 90 -10.80 -10.10 -5.06
CA ASN A 90 -12.25 -9.98 -4.94
C ASN A 90 -12.62 -9.50 -3.52
N PRO A 91 -13.36 -8.38 -3.36
CA PRO A 91 -13.79 -7.88 -2.05
C PRO A 91 -14.62 -8.88 -1.24
N LEU A 92 -15.35 -9.79 -1.90
CA LEU A 92 -16.17 -10.82 -1.25
C LEU A 92 -15.35 -11.90 -0.55
N THR A 93 -14.07 -12.02 -0.88
CA THR A 93 -13.14 -13.00 -0.30
C THR A 93 -12.06 -12.33 0.51
N ARG A 94 -12.32 -11.09 0.99
CA ARG A 94 -11.35 -10.33 1.78
C ARG A 94 -11.04 -11.10 3.07
N ILE A 95 -9.75 -11.30 3.30
CA ILE A 95 -9.20 -11.74 4.58
C ILE A 95 -8.41 -10.54 5.11
N PRO A 96 -8.55 -10.13 6.38
CA PRO A 96 -7.77 -9.02 6.91
C PRO A 96 -6.26 -9.23 6.71
N HIS A 97 -5.54 -8.15 6.42
CA HIS A 97 -4.08 -8.19 6.35
C HIS A 97 -3.50 -8.62 7.70
N PRO A 98 -2.52 -9.53 7.75
CA PRO A 98 -1.99 -10.04 9.02
C PRO A 98 -1.29 -8.96 9.85
N GLU A 99 -0.79 -7.90 9.21
CA GLU A 99 -0.15 -6.75 9.90
C GLU A 99 -1.13 -5.61 10.24
N CYS A 100 -2.39 -5.68 9.76
CA CYS A 100 -3.43 -4.77 10.19
C CYS A 100 -4.10 -5.38 11.43
N GLY A 101 -4.08 -4.65 12.54
CA GLY A 101 -4.79 -5.04 13.77
C GLY A 101 -6.27 -5.31 13.47
N SER A 102 -6.79 -6.38 14.06
CA SER A 102 -8.19 -6.83 14.01
C SER A 102 -9.19 -5.79 14.48
#